data_AF-A0A1N6DGV4-F1
#
_entry.id   AF-A0A1N6DGV4-F1
#
_cell.length_a   1.000
_cell.length_b   1.000
_cell.length_c   1.000
_cell.angle_alpha   90.00
_cell.angle_beta   90.00
_cell.angle_gamma   90.00
#
_symmetry.space_group_name_H-M   'P 1'
#
loop_
_entity.id
_entity.type
_entity.pdbx_description
1 polymer ?
#
loop_
_entity_poly.entity_id
_entity_poly.type
_entity_poly.pdbx_seq_one_letter_code
_entity_poly.pdbx_strand_id
1 'polypeptide(L)'
;MTDHYKISLRILKRLLEESDNSHWANWISTDIELWESKKDVKHHLGAYGGMGSINDLYVGGTDKLGIWNNQVFDTIKNLCWSLAKHRIDTAPTSLKFYQYGTGQMSGWRCRNCGHSRLDENQIEQYLSFKFLPELITDLIKKDELENLLPISNWIDTEEIESVRIRIKKYLTTSEIEVSKFQSWLKTCPKCESDDICVYRWEWGDTEKTIIESKDNLKIKKSQHTTMAIPKKGFIAKLKSWLS
;
A
#
# COMPACT_ATOMS: atom_id res chain seq x y z
N MET A 1 31.64 13.28 -6.72
CA MET A 1 30.84 12.17 -6.16
C MET A 1 29.68 12.82 -5.43
N THR A 2 28.46 12.42 -5.76
CA THR A 2 27.23 13.01 -5.24
C THR A 2 27.01 12.55 -3.80
N ASP A 3 26.77 13.51 -2.90
CA ASP A 3 26.51 13.25 -1.48
C ASP A 3 25.04 12.87 -1.28
N HIS A 4 24.71 11.60 -1.58
CA HIS A 4 23.33 11.11 -1.52
C HIS A 4 22.78 11.13 -0.09
N TYR A 5 23.64 11.02 0.93
CA TYR A 5 23.20 11.12 2.31
C TYR A 5 22.65 12.53 2.59
N LYS A 6 23.40 13.57 2.24
CA LYS A 6 22.94 14.95 2.42
C LYS A 6 21.70 15.26 1.58
N ILE A 7 21.65 14.82 0.32
CA ILE A 7 20.47 15.01 -0.54
C ILE A 7 19.24 14.34 0.09
N SER A 8 19.39 13.11 0.58
CA SER A 8 18.31 12.36 1.22
C SER A 8 17.82 13.05 2.51
N LEU A 9 18.72 13.61 3.33
CA LEU A 9 18.33 14.40 4.50
C LEU A 9 17.54 15.66 4.10
N ARG A 10 17.93 16.36 3.03
CA ARG A 10 17.20 17.52 2.52
C ARG A 10 15.80 17.15 2.03
N ILE A 11 15.66 16.00 1.36
CA ILE A 11 14.36 15.46 0.94
C ILE A 11 13.48 15.14 2.17
N LEU A 12 14.03 14.46 3.20
CA LEU A 12 13.30 14.20 4.44
C LEU A 12 12.83 15.47 5.13
N LYS A 13 13.74 16.45 5.28
CA LYS A 13 13.42 17.74 5.90
C LYS A 13 12.25 18.40 5.19
N ARG A 14 12.29 18.45 3.85
CA ARG A 14 11.23 19.07 3.05
C ARG A 14 9.88 18.36 3.22
N LEU A 15 9.85 17.02 3.20
CA LEU A 15 8.62 16.26 3.43
C LEU A 15 8.02 16.48 4.83
N LEU A 16 8.88 16.61 5.85
CA LEU A 16 8.47 16.90 7.23
C LEU A 16 7.93 18.34 7.36
N GLU A 17 8.58 19.31 6.71
CA GLU A 17 8.10 20.70 6.66
C GLU A 17 6.75 20.82 5.94
N GLU A 18 6.60 20.16 4.79
CA GLU A 18 5.35 20.12 4.02
C GLU A 18 4.21 19.38 4.77
N SER A 19 4.53 18.64 5.83
CA SER A 19 3.58 17.92 6.70
C SER A 19 3.45 18.54 8.10
N ASP A 20 3.86 19.80 8.27
CA ASP A 20 3.80 20.56 9.54
C ASP A 20 4.52 19.88 10.72
N ASN A 21 5.51 19.02 10.45
CA ASN A 21 6.26 18.29 11.46
C ASN A 21 7.58 19.01 11.81
N SER A 22 7.44 20.20 12.39
CA SER A 22 8.56 21.10 12.70
C SER A 22 9.60 20.50 13.65
N HIS A 23 9.17 19.67 14.62
CA HIS A 23 10.09 19.00 15.54
C HIS A 23 11.11 18.14 14.79
N TRP A 24 10.62 17.24 13.93
CA TRP A 24 11.49 16.35 13.16
C TRP A 24 12.20 17.07 12.02
N ALA A 25 11.60 18.09 11.39
CA ALA A 25 12.30 18.92 10.41
C ALA A 25 13.53 19.63 11.01
N ASN A 26 13.42 20.13 12.24
CA ASN A 26 14.54 20.74 12.98
C ASN A 26 15.58 19.70 13.40
N TRP A 27 15.15 18.49 13.77
CA TRP A 27 16.06 17.36 14.02
C TRP A 27 16.93 17.07 12.79
N ILE A 28 16.30 16.94 11.61
CA ILE A 28 17.01 16.69 10.35
C ILE A 28 17.91 17.88 9.96
N SER A 29 17.53 19.12 10.28
CA SER A 29 18.40 20.29 10.08
C SER A 29 19.71 20.16 10.85
N THR A 30 19.63 19.75 12.12
CA THR A 30 20.81 19.44 12.95
C THR A 30 21.66 18.32 12.33
N ASP A 31 21.03 17.28 11.78
CA ASP A 31 21.73 16.19 11.10
C ASP A 31 22.54 16.66 9.89
N ILE A 32 21.97 17.58 9.09
CA ILE A 32 22.65 18.18 7.93
C ILE A 32 23.89 18.97 8.40
N GLU A 33 23.75 19.82 9.41
CA GLU A 33 24.86 20.63 9.95
C GLU A 33 25.99 19.76 10.52
N LEU A 34 25.64 18.71 11.26
CA LEU A 34 26.60 17.76 11.84
C LEU A 34 27.33 16.95 10.75
N TRP A 35 26.62 16.56 9.69
CA TRP A 35 27.22 15.89 8.55
C TRP A 35 28.18 16.81 7.78
N GLU A 36 27.77 18.04 7.49
CA GLU A 36 28.60 19.00 6.74
C GLU A 36 29.85 19.40 7.52
N SER A 37 29.74 19.61 8.84
CA SER A 37 30.85 20.07 9.66
C SER A 37 31.82 18.96 10.09
N LYS A 38 31.31 17.78 10.45
CA LYS A 38 32.09 16.74 11.14
C LYS A 38 31.92 15.35 10.54
N LYS A 39 31.08 15.18 9.52
CA LYS A 39 30.65 13.87 9.02
C LYS A 39 30.08 12.98 10.14
N ASP A 40 29.43 13.62 11.13
CA ASP A 40 28.81 12.93 12.26
C ASP A 40 27.38 12.50 11.92
N VAL A 41 27.06 11.25 12.28
CA VAL A 41 25.78 10.58 12.00
C VAL A 41 25.12 10.08 13.29
N LYS A 42 25.73 10.27 14.47
CA LYS A 42 25.22 9.75 15.74
C LYS A 42 23.87 10.35 16.11
N HIS A 43 23.71 11.66 15.91
CA HIS A 43 22.45 12.37 16.15
C HIS A 43 21.33 11.80 15.25
N HIS A 44 21.61 11.62 13.96
CA HIS A 44 20.65 11.02 13.01
C HIS A 44 20.25 9.60 13.41
N LEU A 45 21.22 8.75 13.75
CA LEU A 45 20.94 7.37 14.18
C LEU A 45 20.09 7.32 15.48
N GLY A 46 20.20 8.35 16.33
CA GLY A 46 19.35 8.52 17.50
C GLY A 46 17.87 8.73 17.18
N ALA A 47 17.54 9.24 15.98
CA ALA A 47 16.16 9.50 15.54
C ALA A 47 15.29 8.23 15.44
N TYR A 48 15.90 7.05 15.30
CA TYR A 48 15.22 5.78 15.01
C TYR A 48 14.90 4.94 16.25
N GLY A 49 15.29 5.39 17.45
CA GLY A 49 15.09 4.65 18.68
C GLY A 49 14.01 5.23 19.58
N GLY A 50 13.20 4.36 20.20
CA GLY A 50 12.24 4.74 21.25
C GLY A 50 10.84 5.10 20.74
N MET A 51 9.95 5.39 21.68
CA MET A 51 8.57 5.84 21.40
C MET A 51 8.58 7.28 20.89
N GLY A 52 7.78 7.53 19.84
CA GLY A 52 7.69 8.83 19.19
C GLY A 52 8.83 9.10 18.22
N SER A 53 9.61 8.07 17.87
CA SER A 53 10.76 8.17 16.95
C SER A 53 10.32 8.50 15.53
N ILE A 54 11.29 8.78 14.64
CA ILE A 54 11.00 9.03 13.22
C ILE A 54 10.32 7.83 12.53
N ASN A 55 10.41 6.63 13.13
CA ASN A 55 9.72 5.43 12.65
C ASN A 55 8.22 5.45 12.91
N ASP A 56 7.75 6.23 13.88
CA ASP A 56 6.33 6.31 14.26
C ASP A 56 5.57 7.38 13.46
N LEU A 57 6.28 8.10 12.59
CA LEU A 57 5.70 9.18 11.80
C LEU A 57 4.99 8.66 10.55
N TYR A 58 3.87 9.29 10.26
CA TYR A 58 3.22 9.26 8.96
C TYR A 58 3.22 10.70 8.42
N VAL A 59 3.62 10.89 7.17
CA VAL A 59 3.67 12.22 6.54
C VAL A 59 2.68 12.32 5.38
N GLY A 60 2.18 13.53 5.11
CA GLY A 60 1.12 13.76 4.15
C GLY A 60 -0.28 13.37 4.64
N GLY A 61 -1.26 13.49 3.74
CA GLY A 61 -2.67 13.15 3.99
C GLY A 61 -3.05 11.70 3.70
N THR A 62 -4.35 11.43 3.77
CA THR A 62 -4.96 10.15 3.35
C THR A 62 -5.44 10.17 1.90
N ASP A 63 -5.19 11.27 1.19
CA ASP A 63 -5.45 11.39 -0.24
C ASP A 63 -4.30 10.77 -1.06
N LYS A 64 -4.48 10.77 -2.39
CA LYS A 64 -3.48 10.24 -3.32
C LYS A 64 -2.10 10.82 -3.06
N LEU A 65 -1.95 12.15 -3.06
CA LEU A 65 -0.65 12.78 -2.87
C LEU A 65 -0.03 12.43 -1.51
N GLY A 66 -0.84 12.40 -0.44
CA GLY A 66 -0.42 12.00 0.89
C GLY A 66 0.14 10.57 0.96
N ILE A 67 -0.49 9.61 0.28
CA ILE A 67 -0.01 8.22 0.23
C ILE A 67 1.36 8.13 -0.43
N TRP A 68 1.56 8.86 -1.54
CA TRP A 68 2.85 8.89 -2.23
C TRP A 68 3.92 9.64 -1.40
N ASN A 69 3.55 10.74 -0.75
CA ASN A 69 4.43 11.44 0.21
C ASN A 69 4.91 10.51 1.32
N ASN A 70 4.00 9.76 1.94
CA ASN A 70 4.38 8.82 2.99
C ASN A 70 5.30 7.71 2.48
N GLN A 71 5.02 7.15 1.30
CA GLN A 71 5.86 6.10 0.71
C GLN A 71 7.28 6.61 0.39
N VAL A 72 7.39 7.82 -0.17
CA VAL A 72 8.69 8.46 -0.41
C VAL A 72 9.41 8.72 0.91
N PHE A 73 8.72 9.23 1.91
CA PHE A 73 9.29 9.45 3.23
C PHE A 73 9.84 8.19 3.84
N ASP A 74 9.07 7.10 3.88
CA ASP A 74 9.53 5.81 4.43
C ASP A 74 10.75 5.27 3.66
N THR A 75 10.75 5.41 2.33
CA THR A 75 11.85 4.93 1.48
C THR A 75 13.13 5.75 1.69
N ILE A 76 13.02 7.08 1.72
CA ILE A 76 14.17 7.98 1.92
C ILE A 76 14.66 7.92 3.37
N LYS A 77 13.76 7.74 4.35
CA LYS A 77 14.11 7.49 5.75
C LYS A 77 14.99 6.25 5.87
N ASN A 78 14.58 5.14 5.25
CA ASN A 78 15.39 3.91 5.23
C ASN A 78 16.74 4.10 4.52
N LEU A 79 16.77 4.88 3.42
CA LEU A 79 18.02 5.23 2.74
C LEU A 79 18.97 6.02 3.65
N CYS A 80 18.48 7.10 4.28
CA CYS A 80 19.25 7.90 5.23
C CYS A 80 19.82 7.05 6.37
N TRP A 81 19.00 6.18 6.96
CA TRP A 81 19.44 5.26 8.00
C TRP A 81 20.57 4.35 7.52
N SER A 82 20.42 3.74 6.34
CA SER A 82 21.42 2.81 5.80
C SER A 82 22.75 3.52 5.53
N LEU A 83 22.71 4.68 4.88
CA LEU A 83 23.88 5.51 4.59
C LEU A 83 24.59 5.93 5.89
N ALA A 84 23.85 6.43 6.87
CA ALA A 84 24.37 6.78 8.19
C ALA A 84 24.99 5.58 8.92
N LYS A 85 24.29 4.43 8.91
CA LYS A 85 24.71 3.22 9.61
C LYS A 85 26.02 2.66 9.06
N HIS A 86 26.21 2.72 7.75
CA HIS A 86 27.42 2.25 7.07
C HIS A 86 28.48 3.34 6.89
N ARG A 87 28.15 4.60 7.23
CA ARG A 87 29.02 5.78 7.05
C ARG A 87 29.50 5.94 5.62
N ILE A 88 28.58 5.78 4.67
CA ILE A 88 28.81 5.96 3.24
C ILE A 88 27.87 7.04 2.72
N ASP A 89 28.27 7.74 1.67
CA ASP A 89 27.52 8.83 1.02
C ASP A 89 26.96 8.44 -0.36
N THR A 90 27.28 7.24 -0.83
CA THR A 90 26.80 6.71 -2.12
C THR A 90 25.62 5.77 -1.89
N ALA A 91 24.49 6.08 -2.53
CA ALA A 91 23.27 5.30 -2.41
C ALA A 91 23.34 3.97 -3.18
N PRO A 92 22.72 2.89 -2.68
CA PRO A 92 22.61 1.63 -3.42
C PRO A 92 21.86 1.83 -4.74
N THR A 93 22.31 1.17 -5.81
CA THR A 93 21.60 1.21 -7.11
C THR A 93 20.76 -0.06 -7.36
N SER A 94 20.59 -0.88 -6.33
CA SER A 94 19.80 -2.12 -6.41
C SER A 94 18.33 -1.81 -6.17
N LEU A 95 17.48 -2.15 -7.13
CA LEU A 95 16.03 -1.99 -7.04
C LEU A 95 15.45 -2.59 -5.74
N LYS A 96 15.95 -3.78 -5.35
CA LYS A 96 15.50 -4.50 -4.15
C LYS A 96 15.74 -3.73 -2.85
N PHE A 97 16.70 -2.80 -2.84
CA PHE A 97 16.93 -1.97 -1.67
C PHE A 97 15.75 -1.03 -1.40
N TYR A 98 15.07 -0.55 -2.44
CA TYR A 98 13.95 0.39 -2.32
C TYR A 98 12.57 -0.26 -2.30
N GLN A 99 12.50 -1.57 -2.54
CA GLN A 99 11.26 -2.34 -2.53
C GLN A 99 10.88 -2.77 -1.11
N TYR A 100 10.17 -1.89 -0.39
CA TYR A 100 9.64 -2.18 0.94
C TYR A 100 8.13 -2.38 0.91
N GLY A 101 7.65 -3.40 1.64
CA GLY A 101 6.24 -3.78 1.69
C GLY A 101 5.94 -5.03 0.86
N THR A 102 4.66 -5.38 0.75
CA THR A 102 4.24 -6.65 0.11
C THR A 102 3.82 -6.48 -1.34
N GLY A 103 3.60 -5.25 -1.82
CA GLY A 103 2.98 -5.01 -3.12
C GLY A 103 1.57 -5.59 -3.23
N GLN A 104 0.92 -5.87 -2.11
CA GLN A 104 -0.44 -6.40 -2.08
C GLN A 104 -1.44 -5.26 -1.85
N MET A 105 -2.57 -5.37 -2.52
CA MET A 105 -3.74 -4.55 -2.33
C MET A 105 -4.63 -5.19 -1.28
N SER A 106 -4.84 -4.55 -0.13
CA SER A 106 -5.64 -5.10 0.96
C SER A 106 -7.05 -4.52 0.99
N GLY A 107 -8.02 -5.30 1.41
CA GLY A 107 -9.39 -4.84 1.61
C GLY A 107 -10.17 -5.82 2.45
N TRP A 108 -11.47 -5.87 2.23
CA TRP A 108 -12.41 -6.64 3.01
C TRP A 108 -13.10 -7.68 2.14
N ARG A 109 -13.30 -8.87 2.69
CA ARG A 109 -14.12 -9.90 2.06
C ARG A 109 -15.08 -10.53 3.04
N CYS A 110 -16.35 -10.64 2.64
CA CYS A 110 -17.33 -11.44 3.35
C CYS A 110 -17.06 -12.92 3.10
N ARG A 111 -16.83 -13.68 4.18
CA ARG A 111 -16.57 -15.12 4.09
C ARG A 111 -17.83 -15.95 3.84
N ASN A 112 -19.01 -15.35 4.00
CA ASN A 112 -20.30 -16.01 3.75
C ASN A 112 -20.73 -15.94 2.27
N CYS A 113 -20.76 -14.74 1.68
CA CYS A 113 -21.23 -14.55 0.29
C CYS A 113 -20.12 -14.18 -0.71
N GLY A 114 -18.87 -13.97 -0.25
CA GLY A 114 -17.74 -13.64 -1.12
C GLY A 114 -17.66 -12.17 -1.55
N HIS A 115 -18.62 -11.32 -1.18
CA HIS A 115 -18.56 -9.89 -1.48
C HIS A 115 -17.23 -9.28 -1.03
N SER A 116 -16.58 -8.58 -1.95
CA SER A 116 -15.25 -8.01 -1.76
C SER A 116 -15.28 -6.50 -1.98
N ARG A 117 -14.56 -5.77 -1.13
CA ARG A 117 -14.41 -4.32 -1.23
C ARG A 117 -12.98 -3.92 -0.90
N LEU A 118 -12.44 -2.98 -1.65
CA LEU A 118 -11.14 -2.38 -1.44
C LEU A 118 -11.26 -0.85 -1.54
N ASP A 119 -10.47 -0.13 -0.76
CA ASP A 119 -10.41 1.33 -0.83
C ASP A 119 -9.44 1.77 -1.93
N GLU A 120 -9.77 2.83 -2.67
CA GLU A 120 -8.97 3.34 -3.79
C GLU A 120 -7.50 3.65 -3.40
N ASN A 121 -7.28 4.04 -2.14
CA ASN A 121 -5.96 4.26 -1.56
C ASN A 121 -5.02 3.04 -1.65
N GLN A 122 -5.58 1.84 -1.66
CA GLN A 122 -4.80 0.60 -1.78
C GLN A 122 -4.23 0.43 -3.19
N ILE A 123 -4.87 1.02 -4.19
CA ILE A 123 -4.33 1.10 -5.55
C ILE A 123 -3.12 2.03 -5.56
N GLU A 124 -3.20 3.20 -4.91
CA GLU A 124 -2.05 4.12 -4.82
C GLU A 124 -0.89 3.51 -4.01
N GLN A 125 -1.15 2.76 -2.94
CA GLN A 125 -0.12 2.02 -2.20
C GLN A 125 0.57 0.96 -3.08
N TYR A 126 -0.19 0.25 -3.91
CA TYR A 126 0.38 -0.69 -4.88
C TYR A 126 1.23 0.03 -5.92
N LEU A 127 0.73 1.12 -6.49
CA LEU A 127 1.44 1.87 -7.52
C LEU A 127 2.73 2.47 -6.98
N SER A 128 2.73 3.00 -5.76
CA SER A 128 3.93 3.53 -5.13
C SER A 128 4.96 2.44 -4.85
N PHE A 129 4.53 1.27 -4.38
CA PHE A 129 5.39 0.09 -4.26
C PHE A 129 6.02 -0.32 -5.60
N LYS A 130 5.26 -0.26 -6.69
CA LYS A 130 5.72 -0.66 -8.03
C LYS A 130 6.71 0.32 -8.64
N PHE A 131 6.36 1.61 -8.67
CA PHE A 131 7.06 2.61 -9.48
C PHE A 131 8.14 3.39 -8.73
N LEU A 132 7.98 3.62 -7.42
CA LEU A 132 8.94 4.42 -6.66
C LEU A 132 10.36 3.82 -6.64
N PRO A 133 10.54 2.49 -6.46
CA PRO A 133 11.87 1.90 -6.45
C PRO A 133 12.63 2.13 -7.76
N GLU A 134 11.94 2.05 -8.89
CA GLU A 134 12.51 2.26 -10.22
C GLU A 134 12.92 3.73 -10.39
N LEU A 135 12.03 4.67 -10.05
CA LEU A 135 12.30 6.10 -10.12
C LEU A 135 13.51 6.50 -9.26
N ILE A 136 13.55 6.10 -7.99
CA ILE A 136 14.67 6.44 -7.09
C ILE A 136 15.99 5.86 -7.64
N THR A 137 15.96 4.61 -8.10
CA THR A 137 17.14 3.95 -8.65
C THR A 137 17.66 4.67 -9.89
N ASP A 138 16.76 5.11 -10.78
CA ASP A 138 17.11 5.86 -11.99
C ASP A 138 17.69 7.24 -11.66
N LEU A 139 17.05 7.99 -10.75
CA LEU A 139 17.55 9.30 -10.29
C LEU A 139 18.93 9.20 -9.64
N ILE A 140 19.19 8.17 -8.82
CA ILE A 140 20.52 7.95 -8.22
C ILE A 140 21.57 7.66 -9.30
N LYS A 141 21.25 6.82 -10.29
CA LYS A 141 22.18 6.50 -11.38
C LYS A 141 22.52 7.72 -12.23
N LYS A 142 21.62 8.71 -12.29
CA LYS A 142 21.78 9.96 -13.03
C LYS A 142 22.36 11.10 -12.18
N ASP A 143 22.63 10.88 -10.89
CA ASP A 143 23.01 11.93 -9.94
C ASP A 143 21.95 13.06 -9.84
N GLU A 144 20.67 12.69 -9.91
CA GLU A 144 19.52 13.61 -9.98
C GLU A 144 18.51 13.37 -8.83
N LEU A 145 18.93 12.75 -7.72
CA LEU A 145 18.03 12.39 -6.61
C LEU A 145 17.26 13.59 -6.04
N GLU A 146 17.83 14.79 -6.09
CA GLU A 146 17.17 16.05 -5.70
C GLU A 146 15.88 16.34 -6.47
N ASN A 147 15.73 15.79 -7.69
CA ASN A 147 14.55 15.95 -8.54
C ASN A 147 13.39 15.03 -8.14
N LEU A 148 13.56 14.20 -7.09
CA LEU A 148 12.49 13.37 -6.55
C LEU A 148 11.30 14.19 -6.03
N LEU A 149 11.55 15.42 -5.58
CA LEU A 149 10.51 16.35 -5.15
C LEU A 149 10.38 17.54 -6.11
N PRO A 150 9.17 18.08 -6.31
CA PRO A 150 7.91 17.66 -5.69
C PRO A 150 7.30 16.42 -6.37
N ILE A 151 6.65 15.57 -5.55
CA ILE A 151 6.03 14.30 -5.97
C ILE A 151 4.96 14.51 -7.04
N SER A 152 4.23 15.62 -6.98
CA SER A 152 3.18 16.00 -7.93
C SER A 152 3.66 16.04 -9.38
N ASN A 153 4.97 16.16 -9.62
CA ASN A 153 5.51 16.24 -10.98
C ASN A 153 5.50 14.90 -11.72
N TRP A 154 5.38 13.76 -11.01
CA TRP A 154 5.60 12.45 -11.63
C TRP A 154 4.57 11.36 -11.27
N ILE A 155 3.75 11.53 -10.22
CA ILE A 155 2.72 10.53 -9.83
C ILE A 155 1.56 10.38 -10.83
N ASP A 156 1.46 11.32 -11.77
CA ASP A 156 0.43 11.42 -12.82
C ASP A 156 1.01 11.24 -14.22
N THR A 157 2.20 10.67 -14.33
CA THR A 157 2.74 10.25 -15.63
C THR A 157 1.79 9.29 -16.33
N GLU A 158 1.78 9.34 -17.67
CA GLU A 158 0.91 8.50 -18.50
C GLU A 158 1.07 7.00 -18.16
N GLU A 159 2.29 6.57 -17.88
CA GLU A 159 2.58 5.19 -17.48
C GLU A 159 1.83 4.80 -16.20
N ILE A 160 1.98 5.57 -15.12
CA ILE A 160 1.34 5.28 -13.83
C ILE A 160 -0.19 5.35 -13.97
N GLU A 161 -0.71 6.36 -14.66
CA GLU A 161 -2.16 6.50 -14.88
C GLU A 161 -2.72 5.34 -15.71
N SER A 162 -2.00 4.87 -16.72
CA SER A 162 -2.44 3.72 -17.52
C SER A 162 -2.56 2.44 -16.68
N VAL A 163 -1.65 2.24 -15.72
CA VAL A 163 -1.69 1.09 -14.80
C VAL A 163 -2.78 1.27 -13.76
N ARG A 164 -2.96 2.48 -13.23
CA ARG A 164 -4.06 2.84 -12.31
C ARG A 164 -5.43 2.51 -12.90
N ILE A 165 -5.70 2.98 -14.12
CA ILE A 165 -6.94 2.70 -14.86
C ILE A 165 -7.12 1.20 -15.07
N ARG A 166 -6.03 0.52 -15.46
CA ARG A 166 -6.06 -0.93 -15.70
C ARG A 166 -6.42 -1.70 -14.44
N ILE A 167 -5.77 -1.44 -13.32
CA ILE A 167 -6.04 -2.10 -12.04
C ILE A 167 -7.50 -1.90 -11.63
N LYS A 168 -7.99 -0.65 -11.67
CA LYS A 168 -9.40 -0.33 -11.37
C LYS A 168 -10.36 -1.17 -12.22
N LYS A 169 -10.11 -1.23 -13.53
CA LYS A 169 -10.93 -2.02 -14.47
C LYS A 169 -10.97 -3.51 -14.10
N TYR A 170 -9.81 -4.10 -13.80
CA TYR A 170 -9.74 -5.52 -13.45
C TYR A 170 -10.31 -5.83 -12.06
N LEU A 171 -10.18 -4.93 -11.09
CA LEU A 171 -10.86 -5.06 -9.79
C LEU A 171 -12.37 -5.14 -9.99
N THR A 172 -12.94 -4.20 -10.76
CA THR A 172 -14.38 -4.20 -11.05
C THR A 172 -14.83 -5.44 -11.84
N THR A 173 -14.04 -5.87 -12.83
CA THR A 173 -14.34 -7.08 -13.62
C THR A 173 -14.26 -8.36 -12.77
N SER A 174 -13.45 -8.34 -11.70
CA SER A 174 -13.34 -9.41 -10.71
C SER A 174 -14.39 -9.31 -9.59
N GLU A 175 -15.43 -8.48 -9.78
CA GLU A 175 -16.49 -8.22 -8.80
C GLU A 175 -16.00 -7.68 -7.43
N ILE A 176 -14.85 -7.01 -7.43
CA ILE A 176 -14.31 -6.31 -6.26
C ILE A 176 -14.77 -4.85 -6.33
N GLU A 177 -15.54 -4.43 -5.32
CA GLU A 177 -15.97 -3.05 -5.19
C GLU A 177 -14.77 -2.15 -4.85
N VAL A 178 -14.62 -1.04 -5.57
CA VAL A 178 -13.61 -0.02 -5.26
C VAL A 178 -14.31 1.17 -4.62
N SER A 179 -14.06 1.38 -3.33
CA SER A 179 -14.62 2.47 -2.54
C SER A 179 -13.70 3.68 -2.52
N LYS A 180 -14.29 4.88 -2.62
CA LYS A 180 -13.59 6.15 -2.37
C LYS A 180 -13.47 6.48 -0.88
N PHE A 181 -14.31 5.86 -0.05
CA PHE A 181 -14.39 6.15 1.37
C PHE A 181 -13.72 5.04 2.16
N GLN A 182 -12.67 5.42 2.89
CA GLN A 182 -12.03 4.54 3.85
C GLN A 182 -13.00 4.25 4.99
N SER A 183 -13.54 3.05 5.01
CA SER A 183 -14.44 2.63 6.09
C SER A 183 -14.22 1.15 6.39
N TRP A 184 -14.29 0.82 7.68
CA TRP A 184 -14.31 -0.57 8.09
C TRP A 184 -15.65 -1.19 7.65
N LEU A 185 -15.57 -2.24 6.84
CA LEU A 185 -16.72 -3.08 6.52
C LEU A 185 -17.07 -3.97 7.73
N LYS A 186 -17.92 -3.47 8.63
CA LYS A 186 -18.37 -4.26 9.82
C LYS A 186 -19.38 -5.35 9.46
N THR A 187 -20.23 -5.10 8.47
CA THR A 187 -21.31 -5.99 8.05
C THR A 187 -21.37 -6.02 6.53
N CYS A 188 -21.66 -7.19 5.95
CA CYS A 188 -21.74 -7.35 4.51
C CYS A 188 -22.99 -6.68 3.93
N PRO A 189 -22.87 -5.75 2.98
CA PRO A 189 -24.03 -5.09 2.35
C PRO A 189 -24.84 -6.05 1.46
N LYS A 190 -24.28 -7.21 1.06
CA LYS A 190 -24.98 -8.19 0.22
C LYS A 190 -25.75 -9.25 1.00
N CYS A 191 -25.30 -9.64 2.19
CA CYS A 191 -25.89 -10.76 2.93
C CYS A 191 -26.02 -10.53 4.44
N GLU A 192 -25.73 -9.32 4.92
CA GLU A 192 -25.86 -8.91 6.32
C GLU A 192 -25.00 -9.70 7.33
N SER A 193 -24.15 -10.61 6.86
CA SER A 193 -23.20 -11.33 7.70
C SER A 193 -22.12 -10.39 8.23
N ASP A 194 -21.74 -10.59 9.49
CA ASP A 194 -20.62 -9.96 10.19
C ASP A 194 -19.29 -10.74 10.01
N ASP A 195 -19.30 -11.88 9.32
CA ASP A 195 -18.10 -12.68 9.02
C ASP A 195 -17.30 -12.05 7.87
N ILE A 196 -16.73 -10.88 8.18
CA ILE A 196 -15.86 -10.10 7.30
C ILE A 196 -14.40 -10.30 7.75
N CYS A 197 -13.51 -10.52 6.80
CA CYS A 197 -12.08 -10.60 7.07
C CYS A 197 -11.29 -9.64 6.18
N VAL A 198 -10.08 -9.30 6.64
CA VAL A 198 -9.07 -8.71 5.75
C VAL A 198 -8.75 -9.73 4.66
N TYR A 199 -8.68 -9.23 3.44
CA TYR A 199 -8.40 -10.03 2.25
C TYR A 199 -7.42 -9.27 1.37
N ARG A 200 -6.50 -9.98 0.73
CA ARG A 200 -5.42 -9.38 -0.06
C ARG A 200 -5.42 -9.87 -1.49
N TRP A 201 -5.10 -8.97 -2.40
CA TRP A 201 -5.00 -9.24 -3.81
C TRP A 201 -3.66 -8.76 -4.34
N GLU A 202 -3.19 -9.44 -5.37
CA GLU A 202 -1.96 -9.15 -6.08
C GLU A 202 -2.27 -8.87 -7.55
N TRP A 203 -1.49 -7.99 -8.15
CA TRP A 203 -1.48 -7.82 -9.59
C TRP A 203 -0.57 -8.89 -10.21
N GLY A 204 -1.15 -9.83 -10.95
CA GLY A 204 -0.39 -10.83 -11.67
C GLY A 204 0.20 -10.25 -12.95
N ASP A 205 1.49 -9.90 -12.96
CA ASP A 205 2.14 -9.27 -14.13
C ASP A 205 2.07 -10.12 -15.40
N THR A 206 2.14 -11.46 -15.28
CA THR A 206 2.07 -12.39 -16.42
C THR A 206 0.69 -12.47 -17.04
N GLU A 207 -0.35 -12.63 -16.21
CA GLU A 207 -1.73 -12.81 -16.66
C GLU A 207 -2.47 -11.46 -16.82
N LYS A 208 -1.85 -10.37 -16.36
CA LYS A 208 -2.41 -9.02 -16.30
C LYS A 208 -3.79 -9.00 -15.64
N THR A 209 -3.92 -9.73 -14.54
CA THR A 209 -5.18 -9.94 -13.81
C THR A 209 -4.98 -9.75 -12.31
N ILE A 210 -6.08 -9.70 -11.57
CA ILE A 210 -6.11 -9.68 -10.11
C ILE A 210 -6.11 -11.12 -9.59
N ILE A 211 -5.17 -11.43 -8.70
CA ILE A 211 -4.99 -12.77 -8.12
C ILE A 211 -5.20 -12.66 -6.60
N GLU A 212 -5.85 -13.65 -6.01
CA GLU A 212 -5.99 -13.74 -4.55
C GLU A 212 -4.65 -14.17 -3.92
N SER A 213 -4.18 -13.44 -2.91
CA SER A 213 -2.98 -13.82 -2.16
C SER A 213 -3.15 -15.18 -1.47
N LYS A 214 -2.07 -15.95 -1.40
CA LYS A 214 -2.08 -17.34 -0.87
C LYS A 214 -2.45 -17.44 0.62
N ASP A 215 -2.16 -16.39 1.37
CA ASP A 215 -2.35 -16.36 2.84
C ASP A 215 -3.76 -15.94 3.25
N ASN A 216 -4.66 -15.75 2.29
CA ASN A 216 -6.04 -15.37 2.57
C ASN A 216 -6.82 -16.50 3.26
N LEU A 217 -7.73 -16.09 4.16
CA LEU A 217 -8.67 -17.02 4.76
C LEU A 217 -9.61 -17.61 3.71
N LYS A 218 -9.86 -18.91 3.79
CA LYS A 218 -10.81 -19.58 2.90
C LYS A 218 -12.23 -19.05 3.12
N ILE A 219 -12.94 -18.83 2.02
CA ILE A 219 -14.38 -18.56 2.01
C ILE A 219 -15.09 -19.81 2.51
N LYS A 220 -16.12 -19.65 3.34
CA LYS A 220 -16.97 -20.77 3.72
C LYS A 220 -17.63 -21.26 2.43
N LYS A 221 -17.42 -22.53 2.04
CA LYS A 221 -18.09 -23.11 0.86
C LYS A 221 -19.57 -22.73 0.95
N SER A 222 -20.11 -22.14 -0.11
CA SER A 222 -21.54 -21.89 -0.18
C SER A 222 -22.23 -23.22 0.10
N GLN A 223 -23.00 -23.27 1.18
CA GLN A 223 -24.14 -24.17 1.20
C GLN A 223 -25.09 -23.61 0.14
N HIS A 224 -24.80 -23.87 -1.14
CA HIS A 224 -25.85 -23.88 -2.12
C HIS A 224 -26.78 -24.99 -1.66
N THR A 225 -27.84 -24.57 -0.98
CA THR A 225 -29.04 -25.37 -0.76
C THR A 225 -29.40 -25.90 -2.13
N THR A 226 -29.10 -27.17 -2.34
CA THR A 226 -29.61 -27.94 -3.45
C THR A 226 -31.13 -27.82 -3.29
N MET A 227 -31.80 -27.05 -4.15
CA MET A 227 -33.24 -27.13 -4.23
C MET A 227 -33.56 -28.57 -4.62
N ALA A 228 -33.95 -29.36 -3.62
CA ALA A 228 -34.45 -30.69 -3.84
C ALA A 228 -35.73 -30.55 -4.67
N ILE A 229 -35.63 -30.91 -5.95
CA ILE A 229 -36.78 -31.16 -6.81
C ILE A 229 -37.58 -32.28 -6.12
N PRO A 230 -38.85 -32.06 -5.73
CA PRO A 230 -39.64 -33.13 -5.13
C PRO A 230 -39.83 -34.23 -6.17
N LYS A 231 -39.34 -35.44 -5.86
CA LYS A 231 -39.61 -36.63 -6.69
C LYS A 231 -41.12 -36.88 -6.71
N LYS A 232 -41.70 -36.82 -7.91
CA LYS A 232 -43.03 -37.38 -8.21
C LYS A 232 -43.02 -38.89 -7.96
N GLY A 233 -44.08 -39.39 -7.31
CA GLY A 233 -44.47 -40.81 -7.24
C GLY A 233 -45.23 -41.16 -5.95
N PHE A 234 -46.57 -41.03 -5.90
CA PHE A 234 -47.58 -42.12 -6.02
C PHE A 234 -47.45 -43.16 -4.86
N ILE A 235 -48.43 -43.40 -3.96
CA ILE A 235 -49.79 -43.97 -4.17
C ILE A 235 -50.71 -43.74 -2.95
N ALA A 236 -52.00 -43.68 -3.29
CA ALA A 236 -53.27 -43.60 -2.55
C ALA A 236 -53.48 -44.35 -1.22
N LYS A 237 -54.39 -43.79 -0.41
CA LYS A 237 -55.53 -44.49 0.22
C LYS A 237 -56.61 -43.50 0.66
N LEU A 238 -57.63 -43.30 -0.18
CA LEU A 238 -58.89 -42.66 0.21
C LEU A 238 -59.91 -43.78 0.47
N LYS A 239 -60.22 -44.02 1.74
CA LYS A 239 -61.35 -44.86 2.14
C LYS A 239 -62.63 -44.04 2.04
N SER A 240 -63.56 -44.57 1.26
CA SER A 240 -64.96 -44.17 1.12
C SER A 240 -65.70 -44.20 2.45
N TRP A 241 -66.44 -43.15 2.80
CA TRP A 241 -67.70 -43.23 3.54
C TRP A 241 -68.63 -42.11 3.03
N LEU A 242 -69.66 -42.51 2.28
CA LEU A 242 -70.86 -41.74 1.97
C LEU A 242 -72.01 -42.43 2.71
N SER A 243 -72.63 -41.70 3.63
CA SER A 243 -74.04 -41.79 4.02
C SER A 243 -74.33 -40.63 4.95
#